data_AF-A0A0A6X0Q0-F1
#
_entry.id   AF-A0A0A6X0Q0-F1
#
_cell.length_a   1.000
_cell.length_b   1.000
_cell.length_c   1.000
_cell.angle_alpha   90.00
_cell.angle_beta   90.00
_cell.angle_gamma   90.00
#
_symmetry.space_group_name_H-M   'P 1'
#
loop_
_entity.id
_entity.type
_entity.pdbx_description
1 polymer ?
#
loop_
_entity_poly.entity_id
_entity_poly.type
_entity_poly.pdbx_seq_one_letter_code
_entity_poly.pdbx_strand_id
1 'polypeptide(L)'
;MRIALIAAPLAMTAYGLTRIIGRLDGHYGPGLDWQLAHLFGLAGMLLFVPVVFALRTRIGTGRNLITGITLAGLAATIVQFSADMILALAATDRADLRTRQHEFADLPGVQPAVYDIGPLLFFIGIVALAALATRARHLPWWSPAMMLLAVALPPVDLNLMPLTGILMLIALHPLHDTTPTPPRPTTPAVATARR
;
A
#
# COMPACT_ATOMS: atom_id res chain seq x y z
N MET A 1 -0.02 -11.63 9.03
CA MET A 1 -0.02 -11.54 7.55
C MET A 1 -1.43 -11.33 6.98
N ARG A 2 -2.38 -12.25 7.22
CA ARG A 2 -3.75 -12.16 6.68
C ARG A 2 -4.47 -10.85 7.02
N ILE A 3 -4.35 -10.40 8.27
CA ILE A 3 -4.94 -9.12 8.72
C ILE A 3 -4.42 -7.95 7.88
N ALA A 4 -3.12 -7.89 7.57
CA ALA A 4 -2.54 -6.77 6.82
C ALA A 4 -3.04 -6.70 5.36
N LEU A 5 -3.33 -7.84 4.72
CA LEU A 5 -3.89 -7.89 3.35
C LEU A 5 -5.27 -7.21 3.27
N ILE A 6 -5.99 -7.13 4.39
CA ILE A 6 -7.30 -6.51 4.49
C ILE A 6 -7.18 -5.11 5.10
N ALA A 7 -6.45 -4.99 6.21
CA ALA A 7 -6.33 -3.75 6.97
C ALA A 7 -5.56 -2.66 6.23
N ALA A 8 -4.52 -2.97 5.45
CA ALA A 8 -3.76 -1.94 4.73
C ALA A 8 -4.62 -1.25 3.65
N PRO A 9 -5.33 -1.97 2.77
CA PRO A 9 -6.25 -1.34 1.82
C PRO A 9 -7.42 -0.61 2.50
N LEU A 10 -7.99 -1.17 3.57
CA LEU A 10 -9.07 -0.50 4.32
C LEU A 10 -8.60 0.79 5.01
N ALA A 11 -7.36 0.84 5.47
CA ALA A 11 -6.77 2.07 6.00
C ALA A 11 -6.66 3.15 4.90
N MET A 12 -6.37 2.78 3.65
CA MET A 12 -6.40 3.73 2.52
C MET A 12 -7.82 4.20 2.22
N THR A 13 -8.80 3.30 2.34
CA THR A 13 -10.21 3.69 2.24
C THR A 13 -10.59 4.68 3.34
N ALA A 14 -10.19 4.42 4.58
CA ALA A 14 -10.43 5.29 5.73
C ALA A 14 -9.75 6.65 5.58
N TYR A 15 -8.51 6.71 5.08
CA TYR A 15 -7.83 7.95 4.70
C TYR A 15 -8.69 8.77 3.74
N GLY A 16 -9.17 8.15 2.66
CA GLY A 16 -9.98 8.84 1.65
C GLY A 16 -11.30 9.37 2.20
N LEU A 17 -12.01 8.54 2.99
CA LEU A 17 -13.30 8.91 3.57
C LEU A 17 -13.17 10.06 4.57
N THR A 18 -12.21 9.96 5.50
CA THR A 18 -11.95 11.04 6.48
C THR A 18 -11.59 12.35 5.81
N ARG A 19 -10.78 12.29 4.75
CA ARG A 19 -10.44 13.46 3.93
C ARG A 19 -11.65 14.08 3.23
N ILE A 20 -12.56 13.26 2.68
CA ILE A 20 -13.80 13.76 2.06
C ILE A 20 -14.68 14.44 3.11
N ILE A 21 -14.86 13.79 4.26
CA ILE A 21 -15.68 14.31 5.36
C ILE A 21 -15.11 15.64 5.89
N GLY A 22 -13.80 15.72 6.12
CA GLY A 22 -13.12 16.94 6.55
C GLY A 22 -13.19 18.09 5.54
N ARG A 23 -13.57 17.82 4.28
CA ARG A 23 -13.76 18.85 3.25
C ARG A 23 -15.18 19.37 3.16
N LEU A 24 -16.16 18.75 3.83
CA LEU A 24 -17.57 19.08 3.66
C LEU A 24 -17.94 20.49 4.13
N ASP A 25 -17.19 21.04 5.09
CA ASP A 25 -17.37 22.40 5.61
C ASP A 25 -16.56 23.46 4.84
N GLY A 26 -15.87 23.07 3.77
CA GLY A 26 -15.03 23.94 2.95
C GLY A 26 -13.65 24.27 3.54
N HIS A 27 -13.33 23.81 4.75
CA HIS A 27 -12.12 24.18 5.49
C HIS A 27 -11.20 22.98 5.74
N TYR A 28 -10.54 22.49 4.70
CA TYR A 28 -9.54 21.42 4.85
C TYR A 28 -8.11 21.98 4.99
N GLY A 29 -7.48 21.71 6.13
CA GLY A 29 -6.18 22.23 6.51
C GLY A 29 -5.66 21.60 7.82
N PRO A 30 -4.62 22.15 8.45
CA PRO A 30 -4.09 21.61 9.71
C PRO A 30 -5.19 21.57 10.78
N GLY A 31 -5.50 20.36 11.28
CA GLY A 31 -6.66 20.11 12.13
C GLY A 31 -6.89 18.62 12.41
N LEU A 32 -7.94 18.29 13.17
CA LEU A 32 -8.24 16.91 13.58
C LEU A 32 -8.54 15.99 12.41
N ASP A 33 -9.29 16.47 11.43
CA ASP A 33 -9.66 15.75 10.20
C ASP A 33 -8.43 15.47 9.33
N TRP A 34 -7.52 16.43 9.19
CA TRP A 34 -6.23 16.24 8.53
C TRP A 34 -5.38 15.19 9.25
N GLN A 35 -5.21 15.34 10.56
CA GLN A 35 -4.40 14.42 11.36
C GLN A 35 -4.96 13.00 11.33
N LEU A 36 -6.28 12.85 11.44
CA LEU A 36 -6.94 11.55 11.41
C LEU A 36 -6.82 10.89 10.03
N ALA A 37 -6.99 11.66 8.95
CA ALA A 37 -6.75 11.17 7.60
C ALA A 37 -5.31 10.66 7.48
N HIS A 38 -4.32 11.50 7.77
CA HIS A 38 -2.91 11.12 7.64
C HIS A 38 -2.50 9.98 8.57
N LEU A 39 -3.13 9.84 9.75
CA LEU A 39 -2.91 8.69 10.62
C LEU A 39 -3.38 7.38 9.96
N PHE A 40 -4.55 7.37 9.30
CA PHE A 40 -4.99 6.22 8.52
C PHE A 40 -4.06 5.95 7.32
N GLY A 41 -3.61 7.02 6.66
CA GLY A 41 -2.59 6.95 5.60
C GLY A 41 -1.31 6.26 6.08
N LEU A 42 -0.72 6.77 7.15
CA LEU A 42 0.49 6.24 7.76
C LEU A 42 0.31 4.79 8.22
N ALA A 43 -0.78 4.49 8.92
CA ALA A 43 -1.10 3.15 9.38
C ALA A 43 -1.19 2.16 8.20
N GLY A 44 -1.84 2.55 7.10
CA GLY A 44 -1.89 1.71 5.91
C GLY A 44 -0.52 1.49 5.27
N MET A 45 0.32 2.53 5.18
CA MET A 45 1.69 2.37 4.65
C MET A 45 2.52 1.41 5.52
N LEU A 46 2.43 1.51 6.84
CA LEU A 46 3.07 0.56 7.74
C LEU A 46 2.54 -0.87 7.56
N LEU A 47 1.23 -1.03 7.37
CA LEU A 47 0.60 -2.32 7.10
C LEU A 47 0.93 -2.88 5.71
N PHE A 48 1.33 -2.05 4.75
CA PHE A 48 1.82 -2.53 3.45
C PHE A 48 3.20 -3.20 3.54
N VAL A 49 3.99 -2.96 4.59
CA VAL A 49 5.29 -3.66 4.80
C VAL A 49 5.11 -5.18 4.81
N PRO A 50 4.27 -5.78 5.68
CA PRO A 50 4.00 -7.21 5.62
C PRO A 50 3.33 -7.66 4.33
N VAL A 51 2.52 -6.82 3.66
CA VAL A 51 1.92 -7.16 2.34
C VAL A 51 3.01 -7.35 1.27
N VAL A 52 4.00 -6.46 1.23
CA VAL A 52 5.16 -6.56 0.33
C VAL A 52 5.92 -7.86 0.60
N PHE A 53 6.16 -8.20 1.87
CA PHE A 53 6.79 -9.47 2.22
C PHE A 53 5.92 -10.69 1.87
N ALA A 54 4.60 -10.60 1.99
CA ALA A 54 3.69 -11.67 1.58
C ALA A 54 3.84 -11.96 0.08
N LEU A 55 3.80 -10.92 -0.77
CA LEU A 55 4.00 -11.06 -2.21
C LEU A 55 5.42 -11.54 -2.55
N ARG A 56 6.43 -11.08 -1.82
CA ARG A 56 7.82 -11.55 -1.96
C ARG A 56 7.93 -13.07 -1.86
N THR A 57 7.20 -13.71 -0.95
CA THR A 57 7.23 -15.18 -0.79
C THR A 57 6.64 -15.94 -1.98
N ARG A 58 5.95 -15.25 -2.90
CA ARG A 58 5.25 -15.83 -4.05
C ARG A 58 5.99 -15.66 -5.38
N ILE A 59 7.22 -15.13 -5.35
CA ILE A 59 7.98 -14.81 -6.56
C ILE A 59 9.39 -15.40 -6.50
N GLY A 60 9.89 -15.81 -7.66
CA GLY A 60 11.24 -16.38 -7.83
C GLY A 60 12.26 -15.31 -8.23
N THR A 61 12.53 -15.21 -9.53
CA THR A 61 13.52 -14.28 -10.11
C THR A 61 13.19 -12.82 -9.83
N GLY A 62 14.20 -11.99 -9.55
CA GLY A 62 14.04 -10.55 -9.30
C GLY A 62 13.48 -10.19 -7.92
N ARG A 63 13.14 -11.20 -7.09
CA ARG A 63 12.51 -11.05 -5.78
C ARG A 63 13.17 -9.99 -4.89
N ASN A 64 14.47 -10.10 -4.65
CA ASN A 64 15.15 -9.22 -3.71
C ASN A 64 15.23 -7.78 -4.21
N LEU A 65 15.53 -7.59 -5.50
CA LEU A 65 15.63 -6.26 -6.11
C LEU A 65 14.28 -5.53 -6.06
N ILE A 66 13.22 -6.17 -6.56
CA ILE A 66 11.89 -5.54 -6.64
C ILE A 66 11.33 -5.29 -5.24
N THR A 67 11.51 -6.22 -4.30
CA THR A 67 11.14 -5.99 -2.89
C THR A 67 11.90 -4.79 -2.32
N GLY A 68 13.22 -4.70 -2.55
CA GLY A 68 14.03 -3.60 -2.06
C GLY A 68 13.58 -2.24 -2.58
N ILE A 69 13.33 -2.14 -3.89
CA ILE A 69 12.79 -0.93 -4.53
C ILE A 69 11.42 -0.57 -3.94
N THR A 70 10.53 -1.56 -3.81
CA THR A 70 9.18 -1.35 -3.27
C THR A 70 9.22 -0.84 -1.83
N LEU A 71 10.08 -1.43 -0.99
CA LEU A 71 10.24 -1.03 0.41
C LEU A 71 10.93 0.34 0.55
N ALA A 72 11.88 0.68 -0.32
CA ALA A 72 12.49 2.00 -0.34
C ALA A 72 11.46 3.09 -0.65
N GLY A 73 10.60 2.85 -1.65
CA GLY A 73 9.50 3.77 -1.92
C GLY A 73 8.47 3.83 -0.79
N LEU A 74 8.19 2.69 -0.14
CA LEU A 74 7.26 2.66 0.98
C LEU A 74 7.81 3.45 2.16
N ALA A 75 9.12 3.38 2.41
CA ALA A 75 9.80 4.18 3.41
C ALA A 75 9.70 5.68 3.08
N ALA A 76 9.89 6.07 1.83
CA ALA A 76 9.67 7.46 1.39
C ALA A 76 8.25 7.92 1.67
N THR A 77 7.23 7.13 1.33
CA THR A 77 5.83 7.47 1.60
C THR A 77 5.53 7.56 3.11
N ILE A 78 6.11 6.67 3.93
CA ILE A 78 6.00 6.74 5.40
C ILE A 78 6.61 8.04 5.94
N VAL A 79 7.79 8.43 5.45
CA VAL A 79 8.44 9.69 5.80
C VAL A 79 7.55 10.86 5.38
N GLN A 80 6.99 10.84 4.17
CA GLN A 80 6.10 11.88 3.66
C GLN A 80 4.88 12.08 4.58
N PHE A 81 4.13 11.01 4.88
CA PHE A 81 2.98 11.08 5.79
C PHE A 81 3.36 11.59 7.18
N SER A 82 4.52 11.16 7.70
CA SER A 82 4.99 11.58 9.02
C SER A 82 5.35 13.07 9.03
N ALA A 83 6.05 13.54 8.00
CA ALA A 83 6.39 14.94 7.84
C ALA A 83 5.13 15.79 7.71
N ASP A 84 4.19 15.41 6.84
CA ASP A 84 2.93 16.15 6.65
C ASP A 84 2.12 16.26 7.94
N MET A 85 2.12 15.23 8.79
CA MET A 85 1.50 15.29 10.12
C MET A 85 2.23 16.22 11.09
N ILE A 86 3.56 16.15 11.16
CA ILE A 86 4.36 16.98 12.07
C ILE A 86 4.26 18.46 11.68
N LEU A 87 4.35 18.76 10.39
CA LEU A 87 4.23 20.12 9.87
C LEU A 87 2.82 20.68 10.08
N ALA A 88 1.78 19.86 9.92
CA ALA A 88 0.40 20.26 10.20
C ALA A 88 0.14 20.51 11.68
N LEU A 89 0.75 19.76 12.60
CA LEU A 89 0.67 20.04 14.04
C LEU A 89 1.34 21.36 14.42
N ALA A 90 2.39 21.74 13.70
CA ALA A 90 3.12 22.98 13.94
C ALA A 90 2.48 24.20 13.26
N ALA A 91 1.57 24.00 12.31
CA ALA A 91 0.99 25.05 11.50
C ALA A 91 -0.23 25.70 12.16
N THR A 92 -0.34 27.03 12.08
CA THR A 92 -1.50 27.77 12.62
C THR A 92 -2.69 27.79 11.68
N ASP A 93 -2.43 27.72 10.37
CA ASP A 93 -3.45 27.72 9.34
C ASP A 93 -2.92 27.05 8.05
N ARG A 94 -3.77 27.03 7.02
CA ARG A 94 -3.44 26.39 5.73
C ARG A 94 -2.32 27.10 4.96
N ALA A 95 -2.15 28.40 5.12
CA ALA A 95 -1.08 29.15 4.46
C ALA A 95 0.27 28.88 5.14
N ASP A 96 0.29 28.86 6.47
CA ASP A 96 1.46 28.47 7.26
C ASP A 96 1.89 27.02 6.95
N LEU A 97 0.94 26.08 6.90
CA LEU A 97 1.23 24.69 6.52
C LEU A 97 1.91 24.59 5.14
N ARG A 98 1.41 25.30 4.13
CA ARG A 98 2.00 25.30 2.79
C ARG A 98 3.43 25.85 2.80
N THR A 99 3.66 26.92 3.55
CA THR A 99 5.00 27.53 3.68
C THR A 99 5.97 26.53 4.28
N ARG A 100 5.60 25.88 5.39
CA ARG A 100 6.41 24.86 6.05
C ARG A 100 6.67 23.63 5.19
N GLN A 101 5.67 23.18 4.43
CA GLN A 101 5.85 22.07 3.48
C GLN A 101 6.83 22.44 2.37
N HIS A 102 6.79 23.68 1.85
CA HIS A 102 7.77 24.17 0.88
C HIS A 102 9.17 24.22 1.48
N GLU A 103 9.34 24.81 2.67
CA GLU A 103 10.64 24.88 3.35
C GLU A 103 11.24 23.48 3.61
N PHE A 104 10.41 22.51 4.00
CA PHE A 104 10.85 21.13 4.19
C PHE A 104 11.24 20.46 2.87
N ALA A 105 10.46 20.67 1.81
CA ALA A 105 10.74 20.14 0.48
C ALA A 105 12.03 20.70 -0.15
N ASP A 106 12.37 21.96 0.15
CA ASP A 106 13.56 22.67 -0.34
C ASP A 106 14.86 22.16 0.28
N LEU A 107 14.79 21.35 1.34
CA LEU A 107 15.97 20.67 1.89
C LEU A 107 16.60 19.76 0.81
N PRO A 108 17.95 19.71 0.71
CA PRO A 108 18.64 18.97 -0.34
C PRO A 108 18.18 17.51 -0.45
N GLY A 109 17.61 17.15 -1.59
CA GLY A 109 17.16 15.80 -1.90
C GLY A 109 15.79 15.40 -1.33
N VAL A 110 15.14 16.22 -0.50
CA VAL A 110 13.82 15.89 0.08
C VAL A 110 12.74 15.86 -0.99
N GLN A 111 12.63 16.90 -1.83
CA GLN A 111 11.66 16.92 -2.93
C GLN A 111 11.68 15.63 -3.78
N PRO A 112 12.82 15.21 -4.39
CA PRO A 112 12.84 13.98 -5.18
C PRO A 112 12.67 12.71 -4.34
N ALA A 113 13.21 12.64 -3.13
CA ALA A 113 13.21 11.42 -2.32
C ALA A 113 11.90 11.18 -1.56
N VAL A 114 11.17 12.22 -1.19
CA VAL A 114 10.00 12.15 -0.30
C VAL A 114 8.72 12.53 -1.02
N TYR A 115 8.74 13.46 -1.98
CA TYR A 115 7.54 13.98 -2.62
C TYR A 115 7.36 13.54 -4.09
N ASP A 116 8.45 13.31 -4.83
CA ASP A 116 8.37 12.91 -6.24
C ASP A 116 8.70 11.42 -6.45
N ILE A 117 9.97 11.08 -6.65
CA ILE A 117 10.40 9.77 -7.17
C ILE A 117 10.26 8.68 -6.12
N GLY A 118 10.62 8.97 -4.87
CA GLY A 118 10.62 7.97 -3.80
C GLY A 118 9.29 7.24 -3.66
N PRO A 119 8.17 7.94 -3.40
CA PRO A 119 6.86 7.30 -3.28
C PRO A 119 6.44 6.50 -4.52
N LEU A 120 6.80 6.96 -5.74
CA LEU A 120 6.50 6.23 -6.98
C LEU A 120 7.11 4.84 -7.02
N LEU A 121 8.26 4.63 -6.39
CA LEU A 121 8.90 3.31 -6.32
C LEU A 121 8.02 2.28 -5.58
N PHE A 122 7.24 2.71 -4.59
CA PHE A 122 6.27 1.84 -3.92
C PHE A 122 5.14 1.45 -4.87
N PHE A 123 4.52 2.43 -5.54
CA PHE A 123 3.38 2.20 -6.41
C PHE A 123 3.74 1.33 -7.63
N ILE A 124 4.89 1.59 -8.26
CA ILE A 124 5.40 0.76 -9.36
C ILE A 124 5.77 -0.64 -8.82
N GLY A 125 6.45 -0.67 -7.67
CA GLY A 125 6.90 -1.90 -7.03
C GLY A 125 5.77 -2.85 -6.67
N ILE A 126 4.68 -2.36 -6.07
CA ILE A 126 3.54 -3.20 -5.67
C ILE A 126 2.78 -3.77 -6.87
N VAL A 127 2.67 -3.00 -7.97
CA VAL A 127 2.12 -3.49 -9.25
C VAL A 127 3.02 -4.58 -9.83
N ALA A 128 4.33 -4.37 -9.85
CA ALA A 128 5.29 -5.36 -10.34
C ALA A 128 5.27 -6.65 -9.52
N LEU A 129 5.20 -6.55 -8.18
CA LEU A 129 5.07 -7.69 -7.29
C LEU A 129 3.77 -8.47 -7.56
N ALA A 130 2.64 -7.79 -7.74
CA ALA A 130 1.36 -8.42 -8.10
C ALA A 130 1.45 -9.13 -9.46
N ALA A 131 2.07 -8.50 -10.47
CA ALA A 131 2.29 -9.09 -11.80
C ALA A 131 3.16 -10.34 -11.74
N LEU A 132 4.25 -10.32 -10.97
CA LEU A 132 5.12 -11.48 -10.80
C LEU A 132 4.45 -12.61 -10.02
N ALA A 133 3.68 -12.29 -8.98
CA ALA A 133 2.90 -13.28 -8.24
C ALA A 133 1.81 -13.91 -9.13
N THR A 134 1.23 -13.14 -10.04
CA THR A 134 0.29 -13.61 -11.07
C THR A 134 0.97 -14.57 -12.05
N ARG A 135 2.16 -14.20 -12.56
CA ARG A 135 2.97 -15.07 -13.42
C ARG A 135 3.36 -16.39 -12.72
N ALA A 136 3.58 -16.33 -11.41
CA ALA A 136 3.82 -17.50 -10.56
C ALA A 136 2.53 -18.25 -10.16
N ARG A 137 1.37 -17.88 -10.70
CA ARG A 137 0.04 -18.49 -10.45
C ARG A 137 -0.44 -18.41 -9.00
N HIS A 138 0.03 -17.41 -8.25
CA HIS A 138 -0.45 -17.13 -6.89
C HIS A 138 -1.53 -16.04 -6.83
N LEU A 139 -1.75 -15.34 -7.94
CA LEU A 139 -2.81 -14.35 -8.14
C LEU A 139 -3.50 -14.58 -9.48
N PRO A 140 -4.79 -14.21 -9.62
CA PRO A 140 -5.48 -14.23 -10.88
C PRO A 140 -4.97 -13.15 -11.83
N TRP A 141 -5.13 -13.36 -13.13
CA TRP A 141 -4.61 -12.50 -14.20
C TRP A 141 -5.11 -11.04 -14.15
N TRP A 142 -6.27 -10.79 -13.56
CA TRP A 142 -6.85 -9.45 -13.40
C TRP A 142 -6.28 -8.67 -12.21
N SER A 143 -5.62 -9.33 -11.25
CA SER A 143 -5.14 -8.68 -10.02
C SER A 143 -4.13 -7.56 -10.29
N PRO A 144 -3.12 -7.72 -11.17
CA PRO A 144 -2.19 -6.63 -11.50
C PRO A 144 -2.88 -5.45 -12.16
N ALA A 145 -3.92 -5.68 -12.97
CA ALA A 145 -4.69 -4.62 -13.60
C ALA A 145 -5.52 -3.84 -12.57
N MET A 146 -6.13 -4.51 -11.60
CA MET A 146 -6.82 -3.86 -10.48
C MET A 146 -5.86 -3.05 -9.61
N MET A 147 -4.67 -3.60 -9.31
CA MET A 147 -3.62 -2.88 -8.57
C MET A 147 -3.14 -1.65 -9.34
N LEU A 148 -2.89 -1.78 -10.65
CA LEU A 148 -2.50 -0.66 -11.52
C LEU A 148 -3.56 0.44 -11.53
N LEU A 149 -4.83 0.06 -11.69
CA LEU A 149 -5.94 1.01 -11.64
C LEU A 149 -5.96 1.72 -10.28
N ALA A 150 -5.83 0.98 -9.18
CA ALA A 150 -5.83 1.55 -7.84
C ALA A 150 -4.77 2.63 -7.64
N VAL A 151 -3.53 2.39 -8.11
CA VAL A 151 -2.41 3.34 -7.96
C VAL A 151 -2.49 4.52 -8.94
N ALA A 152 -3.24 4.39 -10.03
CA ALA A 152 -3.41 5.45 -11.02
C ALA A 152 -4.48 6.48 -10.62
N LEU A 153 -5.39 6.17 -9.68
CA LEU A 153 -6.45 7.09 -9.26
C LEU A 153 -5.96 8.32 -8.46
N PRO A 154 -5.08 8.19 -7.44
CA PRO A 154 -4.72 9.33 -6.60
C PRO A 154 -4.05 10.51 -7.36
N PRO A 155 -3.21 10.28 -8.39
CA PRO A 155 -2.71 11.36 -9.23
C PRO A 155 -3.78 12.12 -10.01
N VAL A 156 -4.93 11.49 -10.31
CA VAL A 156 -6.06 12.12 -11.03
C VAL A 156 -6.88 12.98 -10.06
N ASP A 157 -7.31 12.38 -8.95
CA ASP A 157 -7.97 13.09 -7.86
C ASP A 157 -7.77 12.31 -6.55
N LEU A 158 -7.22 12.97 -5.54
CA LEU A 158 -7.01 12.41 -4.22
C LEU A 158 -8.33 12.07 -3.49
N ASN A 159 -9.47 12.61 -3.92
CA ASN A 159 -10.79 12.19 -3.46
C ASN A 159 -11.13 10.74 -3.88
N LEU A 160 -10.38 10.14 -4.81
CA LEU A 160 -10.58 8.75 -5.25
C LEU A 160 -9.86 7.72 -4.36
N MET A 161 -9.18 8.17 -3.30
CA MET A 161 -8.53 7.27 -2.33
C MET A 161 -9.46 6.20 -1.71
N PRO A 162 -10.77 6.44 -1.45
CA PRO A 162 -11.67 5.38 -1.04
C PRO A 162 -11.71 4.22 -2.04
N LEU A 163 -11.76 4.56 -3.33
CA LEU A 163 -11.79 3.59 -4.42
C LEU A 163 -10.41 2.92 -4.60
N THR A 164 -9.31 3.66 -4.43
CA THR A 164 -7.95 3.08 -4.39
C THR A 164 -7.85 1.96 -3.36
N GLY A 165 -8.28 2.19 -2.11
CA GLY A 165 -8.27 1.17 -1.08
C GLY A 165 -9.14 -0.05 -1.43
N ILE A 166 -10.33 0.16 -1.98
CA ILE A 166 -11.22 -0.94 -2.40
C ILE A 166 -10.60 -1.76 -3.53
N LEU A 167 -10.02 -1.11 -4.55
CA LEU A 167 -9.37 -1.80 -5.67
C LEU A 167 -8.12 -2.57 -5.23
N MET A 168 -7.32 -2.01 -4.32
CA MET A 168 -6.20 -2.73 -3.70
C MET A 168 -6.68 -3.96 -2.92
N LEU A 169 -7.79 -3.84 -2.18
CA LEU A 169 -8.40 -4.96 -1.47
C LEU A 169 -8.84 -6.07 -2.44
N ILE A 170 -9.54 -5.71 -3.51
CA ILE A 170 -9.97 -6.64 -4.57
C ILE A 170 -8.76 -7.34 -5.19
N ALA A 171 -7.71 -6.58 -5.54
CA ALA A 171 -6.49 -7.12 -6.12
C ALA A 171 -5.79 -8.15 -5.20
N LEU A 172 -5.81 -7.94 -3.89
CA LEU A 172 -5.10 -8.76 -2.90
C LEU A 172 -5.96 -9.85 -2.26
N HIS A 173 -7.28 -9.79 -2.36
CA HIS A 173 -8.21 -10.75 -1.75
C HIS A 173 -7.84 -12.22 -2.01
N PRO A 174 -7.48 -12.66 -3.23
CA PRO A 174 -7.16 -14.06 -3.48
C PRO A 174 -5.96 -14.62 -2.69
N LEU A 175 -5.07 -13.74 -2.20
CA LEU A 175 -3.95 -14.15 -1.34
C LEU A 175 -4.41 -14.59 0.05
N HIS A 176 -5.59 -14.15 0.49
CA HIS A 176 -6.16 -14.52 1.78
C HIS A 176 -6.65 -15.97 1.78
N ASP A 177 -7.13 -16.48 0.65
CA ASP A 177 -7.85 -17.76 0.57
C ASP A 177 -6.94 -18.98 0.34
N THR A 178 -5.62 -18.79 0.29
CA THR A 178 -4.67 -19.91 0.16
C THR A 178 -4.54 -20.66 1.50
N THR A 179 -5.47 -21.58 1.76
CA THR A 179 -5.37 -22.58 2.84
C THR A 179 -4.37 -23.66 2.41
N PRO A 180 -3.43 -24.11 3.28
CA PRO A 180 -2.58 -25.25 2.97
C PRO A 180 -3.47 -26.45 2.65
N THR A 181 -3.33 -27.02 1.45
CA THR A 181 -3.98 -28.30 1.14
C THR A 181 -3.43 -29.34 2.13
N PRO A 182 -4.27 -30.08 2.88
CA PRO A 182 -3.79 -31.16 3.73
C PRO A 182 -2.94 -32.13 2.90
N PRO A 183 -1.84 -32.67 3.44
CA PRO A 183 -1.06 -33.67 2.73
C PRO A 183 -2.01 -34.79 2.29
N ARG A 184 -2.00 -35.09 0.99
CA ARG A 184 -2.83 -36.14 0.41
C ARG A 184 -2.51 -37.44 1.17
N PRO A 185 -3.49 -38.12 1.79
CA PRO A 185 -3.22 -39.35 2.53
C PRO A 185 -2.49 -40.31 1.61
N THR A 186 -1.28 -40.72 2.01
CA THR A 186 -0.51 -41.76 1.33
C THR A 186 -1.34 -43.02 1.40
N THR A 187 -1.92 -43.43 0.26
CA THR A 187 -2.58 -44.73 0.15
C THR A 187 -1.57 -45.80 0.59
N PRO A 188 -1.87 -46.62 1.60
CA PRO A 188 -0.99 -47.71 1.99
C PRO A 188 -0.76 -48.60 0.78
N ALA A 189 0.51 -48.87 0.45
CA ALA A 189 0.86 -49.84 -0.56
C ALA A 189 0.23 -51.19 -0.16
N VAL A 190 -0.75 -51.65 -0.93
CA VAL A 190 -1.30 -53.00 -0.78
C VAL A 190 -0.17 -53.96 -1.10
N ALA A 191 0.41 -54.57 -0.06
CA ALA A 191 1.36 -55.65 -0.20
C ALA A 191 0.64 -56.84 -0.85
N THR A 192 0.80 -56.99 -2.16
CA THR A 192 0.40 -58.21 -2.85
C THR A 192 1.33 -59.34 -2.42
N ALA A 193 0.94 -60.09 -1.40
CA ALA A 193 1.53 -61.38 -1.09
C ALA A 193 1.21 -62.34 -2.25
N ARG A 194 2.24 -62.67 -3.05
CA ARG A 194 2.17 -63.81 -3.98
C ARG A 194 2.41 -65.10 -3.19
N ARG A 195 1.55 -66.07 -3.48
CA ARG A 195 1.52 -67.45 -2.99
C ARG A 195 2.71 -68.24 -3.48
#